data_AF-A0A1F5KGZ1-F1
#
_entry.id   AF-A0A1F5KGZ1-F1
#
_cell.length_a   1.000
_cell.length_b   1.000
_cell.length_c   1.000
_cell.angle_alpha   90.00
_cell.angle_beta   90.00
_cell.angle_gamma   90.00
#
_symmetry.space_group_name_H-M   'P 1'
#
loop_
_entity.id
_entity.type
_entity.pdbx_description
1 polymer ?
#
loop_
_entity_poly.entity_id
_entity_poly.type
_entity_poly.pdbx_seq_one_letter_code
_entity_poly.pdbx_strand_id
1 'polypeptide(L)'
;MLNSLLQKKQILGLLIIGLIIVLAISGIFIIRSRTEKVPLPAASAQVTPNETEPRILSVKPDLTDGPVILPNQSIEITFNLPIENTGEFKHRFETFTDYTLKLDKDRKILTITPTRPYDLGRTYTIFIEPGTKFDGSKTFGHEEHFTFRTIQYRGV
;
A
#
# COMPACT_ATOMS: atom_id res chain seq x y z
N MET A 1 -43.81 -2.70 61.29
CA MET A 1 -43.62 -3.35 59.97
C MET A 1 -44.19 -2.58 58.77
N LEU A 2 -45.02 -1.54 58.94
CA LEU A 2 -45.66 -0.82 57.83
C LEU A 2 -44.71 0.11 57.02
N ASN A 3 -43.63 0.63 57.63
CA ASN A 3 -42.67 1.52 56.94
C ASN A 3 -41.76 0.83 55.92
N SER A 4 -41.53 -0.48 56.03
CA SER A 4 -40.63 -1.21 55.11
C SER A 4 -41.27 -1.48 53.74
N LEU A 5 -42.60 -1.64 53.70
CA LEU A 5 -43.34 -1.80 52.45
C LEU A 5 -43.49 -0.47 51.69
N LEU A 6 -43.56 0.65 52.40
CA LEU A 6 -43.67 1.98 51.80
C LEU A 6 -42.34 2.41 51.13
N GLN A 7 -41.20 2.14 51.78
CA GLN A 7 -39.88 2.42 51.19
C GLN A 7 -39.58 1.54 49.95
N LYS A 8 -39.99 0.27 49.95
CA LYS A 8 -39.82 -0.61 48.77
C LYS A 8 -40.61 -0.14 47.56
N LYS A 9 -41.81 0.42 47.74
CA LYS A 9 -42.62 1.00 46.66
C LYS A 9 -42.01 2.29 46.10
N GLN A 10 -41.40 3.12 46.95
CA GLN A 10 -40.71 4.35 46.52
C GLN A 10 -39.43 4.06 45.71
N ILE A 11 -38.65 3.06 46.13
CA ILE A 11 -37.42 2.64 45.42
C ILE A 11 -37.74 2.04 44.05
N LEU A 12 -38.80 1.22 43.96
CA LEU A 12 -39.24 0.64 42.68
C LEU A 12 -39.74 1.72 41.70
N GLY A 13 -40.41 2.75 42.20
CA GLY A 13 -40.86 3.89 41.39
C GLY A 13 -39.70 4.70 40.77
N LEU A 14 -38.65 4.98 41.56
CA LEU A 14 -37.46 5.69 41.08
C LEU A 14 -36.69 4.89 40.00
N LEU A 15 -36.64 3.56 40.12
CA LEU A 15 -35.98 2.69 39.15
C LEU A 15 -36.68 2.69 37.79
N ILE A 16 -38.03 2.70 37.78
CA ILE A 16 -38.82 2.74 36.54
C ILE A 16 -38.69 4.12 35.87
N ILE A 17 -38.72 5.21 36.65
CA ILE A 17 -38.53 6.57 36.11
C ILE A 17 -37.13 6.73 35.51
N GLY A 18 -36.09 6.20 36.18
CA GLY A 18 -34.72 6.21 35.66
C GLY A 18 -34.58 5.48 34.33
N LEU A 19 -35.22 4.31 34.19
CA LEU A 19 -35.20 3.52 32.94
C LEU A 19 -35.91 4.24 31.78
N ILE A 20 -37.02 4.92 32.05
CA ILE A 20 -37.76 5.71 31.05
C ILE A 20 -36.93 6.91 30.58
N ILE A 21 -36.19 7.57 31.48
CA ILE A 21 -35.31 8.69 31.14
C ILE A 21 -34.14 8.23 30.26
N VAL A 22 -33.52 7.08 30.56
CA VAL A 22 -32.43 6.51 29.74
C VAL A 22 -32.93 6.15 28.33
N LEU A 23 -34.13 5.56 28.22
CA LEU A 23 -34.72 5.24 26.92
C LEU A 23 -35.07 6.49 26.11
N ALA A 24 -35.61 7.54 26.75
CA ALA A 24 -35.92 8.81 26.09
C ALA A 24 -34.66 9.52 25.54
N ILE A 25 -33.53 9.46 26.25
CA ILE A 25 -32.27 10.07 25.80
C ILE A 25 -31.64 9.25 24.65
N SER A 26 -31.72 7.92 24.71
CA SER A 26 -31.20 7.05 23.64
C SER A 26 -31.98 7.16 22.32
N GLY A 27 -33.29 7.42 22.37
CA GLY A 27 -34.12 7.60 21.17
C GLY A 27 -33.85 8.90 20.40
N ILE A 28 -33.42 9.96 21.09
CA ILE A 28 -33.18 11.28 20.48
C ILE A 28 -31.80 11.36 19.80
N PHE A 29 -30.81 10.57 20.25
CA PHE A 29 -29.45 10.65 19.70
C PHE A 29 -29.28 9.95 18.33
N ILE A 30 -30.21 9.08 17.92
CA ILE A 30 -30.11 8.35 16.64
C ILE A 30 -30.61 9.16 15.43
N ILE A 31 -31.33 10.27 15.64
CA ILE A 31 -32.02 11.00 14.54
C ILE A 31 -31.21 12.18 13.97
N ARG A 32 -30.02 12.52 14.53
CA ARG A 32 -29.26 13.70 14.10
C ARG A 32 -27.99 13.49 13.28
N SER A 33 -27.61 12.26 12.91
CA SER A 33 -26.60 12.05 11.87
C SER A 33 -27.24 11.97 10.48
N ARG A 34 -27.91 13.05 10.06
CA ARG A 34 -28.06 13.34 8.63
C ARG A 34 -26.74 13.91 8.15
N THR A 35 -25.84 13.04 7.74
CA THR A 35 -24.75 13.43 6.84
C THR A 35 -25.41 13.95 5.58
N GLU A 36 -25.22 15.24 5.33
CA GLU A 36 -25.52 15.88 4.07
C GLU A 36 -24.93 15.02 2.94
N LYS A 37 -25.78 14.48 2.07
CA LYS A 37 -25.32 13.81 0.85
C LYS A 37 -24.71 14.90 -0.03
N VAL A 38 -23.42 15.15 0.16
CA VAL A 38 -22.55 15.69 -0.89
C VAL A 38 -22.81 14.82 -2.13
N PRO A 39 -23.08 15.40 -3.31
CA PRO A 39 -23.18 14.61 -4.53
C PRO A 39 -21.85 13.87 -4.69
N LEU A 40 -21.85 12.56 -4.46
CA LEU A 40 -20.70 11.76 -4.87
C LEU A 40 -20.55 11.97 -6.38
N PRO A 41 -19.33 12.27 -6.87
CA PRO A 41 -19.03 12.06 -8.28
C PRO A 41 -19.55 10.69 -8.67
N ALA A 42 -20.18 10.58 -9.85
CA ALA A 42 -20.59 9.30 -10.42
C ALA A 42 -19.54 8.25 -10.11
N ALA A 43 -19.98 7.10 -9.58
CA ALA A 43 -19.11 5.98 -9.26
C ALA A 43 -18.17 5.77 -10.45
N SER A 44 -16.95 6.29 -10.31
CA SER A 44 -15.86 5.85 -11.16
C SER A 44 -15.79 4.38 -10.86
N ALA A 45 -16.05 3.56 -11.86
CA ALA A 45 -15.92 2.12 -11.76
C ALA A 45 -14.63 1.86 -10.98
N GLN A 46 -14.75 1.39 -9.74
CA GLN A 46 -13.60 0.87 -9.04
C GLN A 46 -13.22 -0.34 -9.86
N VAL A 47 -12.18 -0.16 -10.68
CA VAL A 47 -11.53 -1.26 -11.39
C VAL A 47 -11.06 -2.18 -10.28
N THR A 48 -11.82 -3.23 -10.01
CA THR A 48 -11.33 -4.36 -9.23
C THR A 48 -10.00 -4.73 -9.87
N PRO A 49 -8.85 -4.61 -9.17
CA PRO A 49 -7.56 -4.81 -9.80
C PRO A 49 -7.56 -6.20 -10.40
N ASN A 50 -7.59 -6.31 -11.72
CA ASN A 50 -7.65 -7.59 -12.41
C ASN A 50 -6.41 -8.37 -11.95
N GLU A 51 -6.55 -9.33 -11.03
CA GLU A 51 -5.41 -10.10 -10.49
C GLU A 51 -4.73 -10.93 -11.58
N THR A 52 -5.36 -10.98 -12.75
CA THR A 52 -4.95 -11.75 -13.91
C THR A 52 -3.80 -11.11 -14.69
N GLU A 53 -3.63 -9.79 -14.70
CA GLU A 53 -2.58 -9.14 -15.51
C GLU A 53 -1.35 -8.80 -14.67
N PRO A 54 -0.12 -9.06 -15.16
CA PRO A 54 1.09 -8.68 -14.44
C PRO A 54 1.21 -7.17 -14.25
N ARG A 55 1.51 -6.73 -13.03
CA ARG A 55 1.75 -5.34 -12.66
C ARG A 55 2.70 -5.23 -11.48
N ILE A 56 3.31 -4.07 -11.35
CA ILE A 56 4.12 -3.69 -10.19
C ILE A 56 3.18 -3.15 -9.10
N LEU A 57 3.35 -3.65 -7.88
CA LEU A 57 2.62 -3.21 -6.70
C LEU A 57 3.37 -2.14 -5.92
N SER A 58 4.70 -2.25 -5.85
CA SER A 58 5.54 -1.26 -5.18
C SER A 58 7.01 -1.38 -5.57
N VAL A 59 7.75 -0.29 -5.39
CA VAL A 59 9.21 -0.25 -5.51
C VAL A 59 9.78 0.32 -4.20
N LYS A 60 10.86 -0.27 -3.69
CA LYS A 60 11.59 0.19 -2.51
C LYS A 60 13.07 0.40 -2.83
N PRO A 61 13.69 1.53 -2.47
CA PRO A 61 13.02 2.75 -2.00
C PRO A 61 12.00 3.24 -3.05
N ASP A 62 11.05 4.06 -2.63
CA ASP A 62 10.07 4.62 -3.56
C ASP A 62 10.81 5.44 -4.62
N LEU A 63 10.73 5.00 -5.88
CA LEU A 63 11.42 5.62 -7.02
C LEU A 63 10.52 6.58 -7.81
N THR A 64 9.31 6.86 -7.31
CA THR A 64 8.44 7.87 -7.88
C THR A 64 9.14 9.23 -7.82
N ASP A 65 9.07 10.00 -8.90
CA ASP A 65 9.66 11.34 -9.03
C ASP A 65 11.20 11.43 -8.94
N GLY A 66 11.93 10.34 -9.11
CA GLY A 66 13.39 10.39 -9.26
C GLY A 66 14.14 10.73 -7.97
N PRO A 67 13.97 9.95 -6.89
CA PRO A 67 14.54 10.25 -5.57
C PRO A 67 16.06 10.22 -5.56
N VAL A 68 16.64 10.76 -4.49
CA VAL A 68 18.05 10.58 -4.16
C VAL A 68 18.22 9.38 -3.24
N ILE A 69 19.04 8.41 -3.61
CA ILE A 69 19.31 7.18 -2.84
C ILE A 69 20.79 7.05 -2.49
N LEU A 70 21.09 6.14 -1.55
CA LEU A 70 22.46 5.82 -1.18
C LEU A 70 23.16 5.00 -2.29
N PRO A 71 24.50 5.09 -2.43
CA PRO A 71 25.24 4.41 -3.50
C PRO A 71 25.16 2.88 -3.43
N ASN A 72 24.97 2.32 -2.24
CA ASN A 72 24.88 0.87 -2.00
C ASN A 72 23.42 0.41 -1.81
N GLN A 73 22.45 1.29 -2.06
CA GLN A 73 21.05 1.00 -1.84
C GLN A 73 20.59 -0.07 -2.83
N SER A 74 20.01 -1.16 -2.31
CA SER A 74 19.31 -2.13 -3.15
C SER A 74 17.92 -1.63 -3.52
N ILE A 75 17.44 -2.06 -4.68
CA ILE A 75 16.10 -1.76 -5.20
C ILE A 75 15.28 -3.04 -5.13
N GLU A 76 14.11 -3.00 -4.49
CA GLU A 76 13.15 -4.09 -4.43
C GLU A 76 11.92 -3.73 -5.25
N ILE A 77 11.48 -4.65 -6.11
CA ILE A 77 10.31 -4.48 -6.96
C ILE A 77 9.34 -5.60 -6.60
N THR A 78 8.15 -5.23 -6.13
CA THR A 78 7.10 -6.17 -5.78
C THR A 78 6.08 -6.26 -6.90
N PHE A 79 5.80 -7.47 -7.37
CA PHE A 79 4.83 -7.77 -8.42
C PHE A 79 3.57 -8.42 -7.83
N ASN A 80 2.44 -8.30 -8.52
CA ASN A 80 1.22 -9.01 -8.13
C ASN A 80 1.30 -10.52 -8.41
N LEU A 81 2.09 -10.90 -9.42
CA LEU A 81 2.29 -12.27 -9.88
C LEU A 81 3.75 -12.69 -9.70
N PRO A 82 4.01 -13.98 -9.46
CA PRO A 82 5.36 -14.51 -9.36
C PRO A 82 6.06 -14.50 -10.73
N ILE A 83 7.32 -14.07 -10.75
CA ILE A 83 8.21 -14.19 -11.92
C ILE A 83 8.62 -15.66 -12.06
N GLU A 84 8.68 -16.19 -13.30
CA GLU A 84 9.02 -17.60 -13.52
C GLU A 84 10.40 -17.96 -12.94
N ASN A 85 11.42 -17.14 -13.18
CA ASN A 85 12.75 -17.21 -12.58
C ASN A 85 13.54 -15.92 -12.89
N THR A 86 14.72 -15.76 -12.29
CA THR A 86 15.56 -14.55 -12.47
C THR A 86 16.01 -14.32 -13.92
N GLY A 87 16.20 -15.36 -14.73
CA GLY A 87 16.59 -15.24 -16.15
C GLY A 87 15.45 -14.76 -17.06
N GLU A 88 14.22 -14.85 -16.60
CA GLU A 88 13.03 -14.36 -17.30
C GLU A 88 12.68 -12.92 -16.94
N PHE A 89 13.37 -12.30 -15.97
CA PHE A 89 13.28 -10.87 -15.71
C PHE A 89 14.09 -10.08 -16.74
N LYS A 90 13.40 -9.53 -17.75
CA LYS A 90 14.02 -8.77 -18.84
C LYS A 90 14.10 -7.30 -18.45
N HIS A 91 15.31 -6.76 -18.44
CA HIS A 91 15.58 -5.43 -17.96
C HIS A 91 16.91 -4.89 -18.50
N ARG A 92 17.07 -3.57 -18.42
CA ARG A 92 18.31 -2.87 -18.76
C ARG A 92 18.48 -1.63 -17.90
N PHE A 93 19.72 -1.22 -17.72
CA PHE A 93 20.06 0.08 -17.14
C PHE A 93 20.55 1.02 -18.26
N GLU A 94 20.10 2.27 -18.24
CA GLU A 94 20.62 3.30 -19.14
C GLU A 94 22.10 3.60 -18.87
N THR A 95 22.43 3.80 -17.60
CA THR A 95 23.80 3.97 -17.11
C THR A 95 24.30 2.61 -16.66
N PHE A 96 25.35 2.09 -17.31
CA PHE A 96 25.93 0.78 -16.99
C PHE A 96 26.33 0.69 -15.51
N THR A 97 26.01 -0.44 -14.89
CA THR A 97 26.36 -0.79 -13.51
C THR A 97 26.33 -2.30 -13.35
N ASP A 98 27.22 -2.85 -12.53
CA ASP A 98 27.28 -4.28 -12.23
C ASP A 98 26.34 -4.58 -11.05
N TYR A 99 25.40 -5.53 -11.19
CA TYR A 99 24.44 -5.87 -10.15
C TYR A 99 24.14 -7.38 -10.09
N THR A 100 23.57 -7.83 -8.98
CA THR A 100 22.98 -9.16 -8.83
C THR A 100 21.48 -9.06 -8.65
N LEU A 101 20.77 -10.08 -9.17
CA LEU A 101 19.35 -10.24 -8.97
C LEU A 101 19.06 -11.36 -7.98
N LYS A 102 18.05 -11.16 -7.14
CA LYS A 102 17.52 -12.18 -6.25
C LYS A 102 16.00 -12.13 -6.26
N LEU A 103 15.37 -13.29 -6.41
CA LEU A 103 13.94 -13.45 -6.14
C LEU A 103 13.75 -13.91 -4.69
N ASP A 104 12.69 -13.43 -4.06
CA ASP A 104 12.22 -13.96 -2.80
C ASP A 104 11.62 -15.37 -2.99
N LYS A 105 11.18 -15.96 -1.88
CA LYS A 105 10.65 -17.33 -1.85
C LYS A 105 9.43 -17.50 -2.75
N ASP A 106 8.55 -16.50 -2.77
CA ASP A 106 7.31 -16.53 -3.54
C ASP A 106 7.50 -15.99 -4.97
N ARG A 107 8.72 -15.57 -5.33
CA ARG A 107 9.11 -14.97 -6.62
C ARG A 107 8.33 -13.72 -6.99
N LYS A 108 7.70 -13.07 -6.02
CA LYS A 108 6.92 -11.83 -6.21
C LYS A 108 7.74 -10.60 -5.90
N ILE A 109 8.85 -10.74 -5.18
CA ILE A 109 9.76 -9.65 -4.85
C ILE A 109 11.10 -9.92 -5.52
N LEU A 110 11.48 -9.02 -6.42
CA LEU A 110 12.80 -9.00 -7.04
C LEU A 110 13.66 -7.95 -6.34
N THR A 111 14.82 -8.35 -5.85
CA THR A 111 15.85 -7.46 -5.32
C THR A 111 16.98 -7.31 -6.33
N ILE A 112 17.32 -6.06 -6.64
CA ILE A 112 18.46 -5.65 -7.46
C ILE A 112 19.49 -5.06 -6.51
N THR A 113 20.62 -5.72 -6.36
CA THR A 113 21.71 -5.27 -5.49
C THR A 113 22.91 -4.89 -6.32
N PRO A 114 23.39 -3.64 -6.26
CA PRO A 114 24.63 -3.26 -6.93
C PRO A 114 25.81 -4.06 -6.36
N THR A 115 26.62 -4.67 -7.23
CA THR A 115 27.85 -5.37 -6.81
C THR A 115 28.96 -4.40 -6.45
N ARG A 116 28.90 -3.19 -7.01
CA ARG A 116 29.75 -2.05 -6.69
C ARG A 116 28.86 -0.84 -6.44
N PRO A 117 29.22 0.04 -5.48
CA PRO A 117 28.47 1.27 -5.25
C PRO A 117 28.18 2.02 -6.55
N TYR A 118 26.96 2.52 -6.71
CA TYR A 118 26.62 3.45 -7.79
C TYR A 118 27.52 4.70 -7.71
N ASP A 119 27.86 5.28 -8.85
CA ASP A 119 28.66 6.50 -8.91
C ASP A 119 27.92 7.65 -8.21
N LEU A 120 28.63 8.46 -7.43
CA LEU A 120 28.07 9.61 -6.72
C LEU A 120 27.57 10.71 -7.66
N GLY A 121 26.44 11.32 -7.33
CA GLY A 121 25.81 12.40 -8.07
C GLY A 121 25.34 12.04 -9.49
N ARG A 122 25.19 10.74 -9.81
CA ARG A 122 24.73 10.27 -11.12
C ARG A 122 23.25 9.92 -11.11
N THR A 123 22.64 10.03 -12.28
CA THR A 123 21.28 9.56 -12.56
C THR A 123 21.35 8.16 -13.17
N TYR A 124 20.48 7.28 -12.70
CA TYR A 124 20.28 5.95 -13.23
C TYR A 124 18.81 5.77 -13.60
N THR A 125 18.58 5.10 -14.73
CA THR A 125 17.26 4.69 -15.18
C THR A 125 17.29 3.18 -15.36
N ILE A 126 16.39 2.47 -14.70
CA ILE A 126 16.13 1.04 -14.94
C ILE A 126 14.87 0.90 -15.77
N PHE A 127 14.94 0.08 -16.81
CA PHE A 127 13.80 -0.32 -17.62
C PHE A 127 13.49 -1.79 -17.37
N ILE A 128 12.21 -2.09 -17.15
CA ILE A 128 11.64 -3.43 -17.14
C ILE A 128 10.99 -3.63 -18.50
N GLU A 129 11.44 -4.65 -19.22
CA GLU A 129 11.06 -4.86 -20.59
C GLU A 129 9.77 -5.69 -20.69
N PRO A 130 8.98 -5.51 -21.78
CA PRO A 130 7.73 -6.24 -22.00
C PRO A 130 7.87 -7.76 -21.96
N GLY A 131 9.07 -8.26 -22.29
CA GLY A 131 9.39 -9.68 -22.35
C GLY A 131 9.55 -10.37 -20.99
N THR A 132 9.40 -9.65 -19.86
CA THR A 132 9.43 -10.25 -18.53
C THR A 132 8.30 -11.26 -18.35
N LYS A 133 8.62 -12.51 -18.01
CA LYS A 133 7.64 -13.60 -17.86
C LYS A 133 7.25 -13.87 -16.42
N PHE A 134 5.97 -14.17 -16.24
CA PHE A 134 5.33 -14.52 -14.98
C PHE A 134 4.67 -15.89 -15.09
N ASP A 135 4.47 -16.56 -13.96
CA ASP A 135 3.82 -17.88 -13.94
C ASP A 135 2.47 -17.84 -14.67
N GLY A 136 2.15 -18.97 -15.32
CA GLY A 136 0.96 -19.10 -16.14
C GLY A 136 1.12 -18.49 -17.54
N SER A 137 2.35 -18.43 -18.05
CA SER A 137 2.68 -17.98 -19.40
C SER A 137 2.26 -16.54 -19.68
N LYS A 138 2.28 -15.69 -18.64
CA LYS A 138 1.95 -14.28 -18.75
C LYS A 138 3.21 -13.47 -18.98
N THR A 139 3.06 -12.35 -19.67
CA THR A 139 4.16 -11.40 -19.91
C THR A 139 3.77 -10.02 -19.42
N PHE A 140 4.76 -9.20 -19.08
CA PHE A 140 4.51 -7.84 -18.62
C PHE A 140 3.80 -6.98 -19.67
N GLY A 141 4.12 -7.20 -20.96
CA GLY A 141 3.36 -6.68 -22.09
C GLY A 141 3.57 -5.18 -22.39
N HIS A 142 4.23 -4.45 -21.49
CA HIS A 142 4.63 -3.05 -21.67
C HIS A 142 6.01 -2.82 -21.06
N GLU A 143 6.63 -1.69 -21.39
CA GLU A 143 7.86 -1.24 -20.75
C GLU A 143 7.49 -0.33 -19.59
N GLU A 144 8.13 -0.54 -18.44
CA GLU A 144 8.04 0.34 -17.28
C GLU A 144 9.46 0.77 -16.88
N HIS A 145 9.62 2.00 -16.40
CA HIS A 145 10.94 2.48 -16.01
C HIS A 145 10.91 3.28 -14.71
N PHE A 146 12.03 3.24 -13.99
CA PHE A 146 12.23 4.01 -12.78
C PHE A 146 13.55 4.76 -12.85
N THR A 147 13.51 6.03 -12.47
CA THR A 147 14.69 6.89 -12.45
C THR A 147 15.06 7.17 -11.00
N PHE A 148 16.35 7.28 -10.70
CA PHE A 148 16.85 7.73 -9.41
C PHE A 148 18.19 8.42 -9.55
N ARG A 149 18.57 9.19 -8.53
CA ARG A 149 19.87 9.83 -8.42
C ARG A 149 20.61 9.31 -7.20
N THR A 150 21.92 9.30 -7.25
CA THR A 150 22.75 9.01 -6.07
C THR A 150 23.12 10.29 -5.36
N ILE A 151 23.37 10.20 -4.05
CA ILE A 151 23.90 11.31 -3.27
C ILE A 151 25.18 11.89 -3.92
N GLN A 152 25.31 13.21 -3.89
CA GLN A 152 26.51 13.92 -4.34
C GLN A 152 27.23 14.50 -3.13
N TYR A 153 28.52 14.27 -3.00
CA TYR A 153 29.34 14.96 -2.01
C TYR A 153 29.72 16.34 -2.53
N ARG A 154 29.28 17.39 -1.84
CA ARG A 154 29.79 18.75 -2.01
C ARG A 154 30.66 19.00 -0.80
N GLY A 155 31.98 19.02 -0.98
CA GLY A 155 32.93 19.27 0.12
C GLY A 155 32.54 20.53 0.89
N VAL A 156 32.69 20.45 2.21
CA VAL A 156 32.54 21.59 3.13
C VAL A 156 33.86 22.34 3.27
#